data_AF-A0AAD6H053-F1
#
_entry.id   AF-A0AAD6H053-F1
#
_cell.length_a   1.000
_cell.length_b   1.000
_cell.length_c   1.000
_cell.angle_alpha   90.00
_cell.angle_beta   90.00
_cell.angle_gamma   90.00
#
_symmetry.space_group_name_H-M   'P 1'
#
loop_
_entity.id
_entity.type
_entity.pdbx_description
1 polymer ?
#
loop_
_entity_poly.entity_id
_entity_poly.type
_entity_poly.pdbx_seq_one_letter_code
_entity_poly.pdbx_strand_id
1 'polypeptide(L)'
;MTATRLFTTEQCIAENIPLSAGYRDFEGYKGKFPDPQWTGNAKLCVNIVLNHEEGGEYSVINGDMRLETDLQEIMGRHVHIGQRDIQKETQDEYGTRVGRLASGALP
;
A
#
# COMPACT_ATOMS: atom_id res chain seq x y z
N MET A 1 -4.48 24.66 -14.70
CA MET A 1 -4.49 23.32 -14.05
C MET A 1 -3.69 23.45 -12.77
N THR A 2 -4.36 23.43 -11.62
CA THR A 2 -3.68 23.55 -10.33
C THR A 2 -3.58 22.15 -9.75
N ALA A 3 -2.36 21.65 -9.62
CA ALA A 3 -2.09 20.35 -9.01
C ALA A 3 -2.70 20.27 -7.60
N THR A 4 -3.22 19.11 -7.23
CA THR A 4 -3.60 18.80 -5.85
C THR A 4 -2.35 18.96 -4.99
N ARG A 5 -2.23 20.09 -4.30
CA ARG A 5 -1.12 20.40 -3.42
C ARG A 5 -1.40 19.72 -2.08
N LEU A 6 -0.59 18.73 -1.74
CA LEU A 6 -0.52 18.25 -0.36
C LEU A 6 0.14 19.35 0.46
N PHE A 7 -0.56 19.85 1.48
CA PHE A 7 0.00 20.85 2.39
C PHE A 7 0.94 20.17 3.37
N THR A 8 2.10 20.77 3.62
CA THR A 8 2.97 20.32 4.71
C THR A 8 2.41 20.79 6.06
N THR A 9 2.81 20.15 7.15
CA THR A 9 2.39 20.54 8.51
C THR A 9 2.65 22.02 8.79
N GLU A 10 3.76 22.55 8.29
CA GLU A 10 4.16 23.95 8.43
C GLU A 10 3.21 24.91 7.69
N GLN A 11 2.68 24.48 6.53
CA GLN A 11 1.72 25.28 5.75
C GLN A 11 0.36 25.35 6.43
N CYS A 12 -0.12 24.23 7.00
CA CYS A 12 -1.37 24.21 7.76
C CYS A 12 -1.30 25.13 8.99
N ILE A 13 -0.15 25.20 9.66
CA ILE A 13 0.09 26.11 10.80
C ILE A 13 0.13 27.57 10.33
N ALA A 14 0.86 27.87 9.25
CA ALA A 14 1.00 29.23 8.74
C ALA A 14 -0.32 29.83 8.24
N GLU A 15 -1.20 29.00 7.67
CA GLU A 15 -2.48 29.42 7.11
C GLU A 15 -3.65 29.29 8.11
N ASN A 16 -3.36 28.94 9.38
CA ASN A 16 -4.31 28.80 10.48
C ASN A 16 -5.51 27.90 10.13
N ILE A 17 -5.24 26.81 9.40
CA ILE A 17 -6.25 25.82 9.04
C ILE A 17 -6.65 25.08 10.32
N PRO A 18 -7.92 25.16 10.77
CA PRO A 18 -8.34 24.51 12.00
C PRO A 18 -8.26 22.99 11.82
N LEU A 19 -7.21 22.39 12.36
CA LEU A 19 -7.06 20.93 12.43
C LEU A 19 -8.17 20.42 13.35
N SER A 20 -9.12 19.67 12.81
CA SER A 20 -10.20 19.07 13.58
C SER A 20 -9.62 18.01 14.53
N ALA A 21 -9.47 18.37 15.81
CA ALA A 21 -9.13 17.46 16.91
C ALA A 21 -8.00 16.42 16.62
N GLY A 22 -6.82 16.90 16.24
CA GLY A 22 -5.61 16.09 16.02
C GLY A 22 -4.95 16.35 14.67
N TYR A 23 -3.81 15.69 14.39
CA TYR A 23 -3.06 15.77 13.11
C TYR A 23 -3.80 15.18 11.89
N ARG A 24 -5.14 15.15 11.92
CA ARG A 24 -5.98 14.48 10.93
C ARG A 24 -6.99 15.47 10.37
N ASP A 25 -7.13 15.46 9.05
CA ASP A 25 -8.23 16.12 8.36
C ASP A 25 -9.42 15.16 8.30
N PHE A 26 -10.46 15.46 9.08
CA PHE A 26 -11.74 14.75 9.03
C PHE A 26 -12.80 15.45 8.17
N GLU A 27 -12.52 16.67 7.68
CA GLU A 27 -13.47 17.41 6.85
C GLU A 27 -13.35 17.05 5.36
N GLY A 28 -12.11 16.83 4.89
CA GLY A 28 -11.82 16.52 3.49
C GLY A 28 -12.45 17.53 2.54
N TYR A 29 -13.11 17.05 1.47
CA TYR A 29 -13.74 17.93 0.48
C TYR A 29 -15.02 18.62 0.95
N LYS A 30 -15.62 18.25 2.11
CA LYS A 30 -16.81 18.90 2.68
C LYS A 30 -17.96 19.16 1.68
N GLY A 31 -18.22 18.20 0.79
CA GLY A 31 -19.23 18.30 -0.26
C GLY A 31 -18.86 19.21 -1.45
N LYS A 32 -17.70 19.87 -1.42
CA LYS A 32 -17.15 20.70 -2.49
C LYS A 32 -16.01 19.95 -3.21
N PHE A 33 -16.39 18.97 -4.03
CA PHE A 33 -15.46 18.15 -4.78
C PHE A 33 -14.88 18.93 -5.98
N PRO A 34 -13.54 18.95 -6.17
CA PRO A 34 -12.95 19.52 -7.37
C PRO A 34 -13.30 18.66 -8.59
N ASP A 35 -13.51 19.29 -9.73
CA ASP A 35 -13.56 18.58 -11.01
C ASP A 35 -12.12 18.18 -11.39
N PRO A 36 -11.80 16.88 -11.48
CA PRO A 36 -10.45 16.42 -11.74
C PRO A 36 -9.98 16.68 -13.18
N GLN A 37 -10.88 17.03 -14.11
CA GLN A 37 -10.53 17.41 -15.48
C GLN A 37 -9.63 16.38 -16.18
N TRP A 38 -9.99 15.10 -16.04
CA TRP A 38 -9.23 14.00 -16.63
C TRP A 38 -9.07 14.17 -18.15
N THR A 39 -7.92 13.75 -18.67
CA THR A 39 -7.59 13.81 -20.10
C THR A 39 -8.72 13.23 -20.95
N GLY A 40 -9.13 13.96 -21.98
CA GLY A 40 -10.22 13.54 -22.87
C GLY A 40 -11.62 13.60 -22.25
N ASN A 41 -11.82 14.36 -21.16
CA ASN A 41 -13.10 14.42 -20.44
C ASN A 41 -13.56 13.04 -19.93
N ALA A 42 -12.60 12.17 -19.60
CA ALA A 42 -12.88 10.86 -19.06
C ALA A 42 -13.67 10.96 -17.75
N LYS A 43 -14.63 10.05 -17.55
CA LYS A 43 -15.48 10.03 -16.34
C LYS A 43 -14.89 9.25 -15.18
N LEU A 44 -13.85 8.45 -15.44
CA LEU A 44 -13.15 7.63 -14.46
C LEU A 44 -11.67 7.60 -14.80
N CYS A 45 -10.81 7.71 -13.78
CA CYS A 45 -9.40 7.38 -13.86
C CYS A 45 -9.20 6.03 -13.16
N VAL A 46 -8.62 5.06 -13.87
CA VAL A 46 -8.28 3.75 -13.30
C VAL A 46 -6.78 3.73 -13.03
N ASN A 47 -6.40 3.43 -11.79
CA ASN A 47 -5.01 3.23 -11.39
C ASN A 47 -4.82 1.78 -10.95
N ILE A 48 -4.03 1.01 -11.71
CA ILE A 48 -3.67 -0.37 -11.37
C ILE A 48 -2.32 -0.32 -10.66
N VAL A 49 -2.29 -0.76 -9.41
CA VAL A 49 -1.08 -0.82 -8.58
C VAL A 49 -0.68 -2.28 -8.43
N LEU A 50 0.59 -2.57 -8.74
CA LEU A 50 1.20 -3.86 -8.48
C LEU A 50 2.21 -3.68 -7.34
N ASN A 51 1.87 -4.23 -6.18
CA ASN A 51 2.80 -4.32 -5.07
C ASN A 51 3.83 -5.42 -5.36
N HIS A 52 5.07 -5.15 -4.99
CA HIS A 52 6.13 -6.15 -4.99
C HIS A 52 6.78 -6.11 -3.62
N GLU A 53 6.26 -6.96 -2.75
CA GLU A 53 6.57 -6.99 -1.33
C GLU A 53 7.32 -8.28 -0.96
N GLU A 54 7.27 -9.27 -1.85
CA GLU A 54 7.80 -10.60 -1.62
C GLU A 54 9.34 -10.57 -1.58
N GLY A 55 9.90 -11.13 -0.51
CA GLY A 55 11.29 -10.99 -0.08
C GLY A 55 11.51 -9.86 0.94
N GLY A 56 10.51 -9.01 1.19
CA GLY A 56 10.52 -7.93 2.17
C GLY A 56 9.60 -8.15 3.37
N GLU A 57 8.91 -9.29 3.42
CA GLU A 57 8.08 -9.70 4.53
C GLU A 57 8.88 -9.99 5.81
N TYR A 58 8.19 -10.05 6.95
CA TYR A 58 8.82 -10.43 8.21
C TYR A 58 9.39 -11.85 8.14
N SER A 59 10.69 -11.97 8.41
CA SER A 59 11.40 -13.24 8.33
C SER A 59 12.40 -13.39 9.48
N VAL A 60 12.29 -14.51 10.18
CA VAL A 60 13.24 -14.88 11.25
C VAL A 60 14.67 -15.02 10.69
N ILE A 61 14.83 -15.42 9.41
CA ILE A 61 16.14 -15.47 8.77
C ILE A 61 16.71 -14.07 8.55
N ASN A 62 15.85 -13.08 8.29
CA ASN A 62 16.26 -11.69 8.09
C ASN A 62 16.46 -10.94 9.43
N GLY A 63 16.31 -11.63 10.56
CA GLY A 63 16.54 -11.07 11.90
C GLY A 63 15.29 -10.50 12.56
N ASP A 64 14.12 -10.66 11.96
CA ASP A 64 12.86 -10.24 12.56
C ASP A 64 12.49 -11.13 13.75
N MET A 65 11.95 -10.51 14.80
CA MET A 65 11.43 -11.24 15.97
C MET A 65 10.07 -11.91 15.70
N ARG A 66 9.51 -11.71 14.50
CA ARG A 66 8.23 -12.27 14.07
C ARG A 66 8.32 -12.81 12.65
N LEU A 67 7.35 -13.64 12.29
CA LEU A 67 7.11 -14.13 10.94
C LEU A 67 5.92 -13.41 10.32
N GLU A 68 5.80 -13.47 8.99
CA GLU A 68 4.66 -12.91 8.27
C GLU A 68 3.39 -13.73 8.49
N THR A 69 2.28 -13.05 8.81
CA THR A 69 0.98 -13.68 9.07
C THR A 69 -0.13 -13.15 8.19
N ASP A 70 0.11 -12.05 7.48
CA ASP A 70 -0.89 -11.38 6.66
C ASP A 70 -0.81 -11.82 5.19
N LEU A 71 -1.86 -11.48 4.43
CA LEU A 71 -1.95 -11.63 2.97
C LEU A 71 -1.52 -13.01 2.44
N GLN A 72 -1.97 -14.08 3.09
CA GLN A 72 -1.67 -15.47 2.74
C GLN A 72 -2.94 -16.30 2.47
N GLU A 73 -2.75 -17.43 1.81
CA GLU A 73 -3.82 -18.34 1.40
C GLU A 73 -4.43 -19.11 2.59
N ILE A 74 -3.67 -19.32 3.67
CA ILE A 74 -4.12 -20.06 4.85
C ILE A 74 -4.23 -19.13 6.05
N MET A 75 -5.48 -18.81 6.41
CA MET A 75 -5.78 -17.98 7.55
C MET A 75 -5.75 -18.77 8.86
N GLY A 76 -5.28 -18.13 9.94
CA GLY A 76 -5.39 -18.66 11.31
C GLY A 76 -4.46 -19.83 11.63
N ARG A 77 -3.42 -20.08 10.82
CA ARG A 77 -2.40 -21.07 11.15
C ARG A 77 -1.44 -20.50 12.21
N HIS A 78 -1.06 -21.36 13.15
CA HIS A 78 -0.11 -21.02 14.20
C HIS A 78 1.24 -21.67 13.94
N VAL A 79 2.29 -20.85 13.95
CA VAL A 79 3.69 -21.28 13.96
C VAL A 79 4.32 -20.79 15.26
N HIS A 80 5.20 -21.59 15.84
CA HIS A 80 5.84 -21.21 17.10
C HIS A 80 6.73 -19.98 16.92
N ILE A 81 6.76 -19.11 17.94
CA ILE A 81 7.59 -17.91 17.94
C ILE A 81 9.06 -18.30 17.73
N GLY A 82 9.74 -17.58 16.85
CA GLY A 82 11.14 -17.82 16.50
C GLY A 82 11.37 -19.00 15.54
N GLN A 83 10.31 -19.65 15.06
CA GLN A 83 10.41 -20.62 13.97
C GLN A 83 10.04 -20.00 12.63
N ARG A 84 10.61 -20.56 11.57
CA ARG A 84 10.22 -20.24 10.20
C ARG A 84 8.86 -20.81 9.88
N ASP A 85 8.08 -20.05 9.12
CA ASP A 85 6.89 -20.56 8.44
C ASP A 85 7.21 -20.85 6.98
N ILE A 86 7.75 -22.04 6.73
CA ILE A 86 8.14 -22.48 5.37
C ILE A 86 6.98 -22.37 4.38
N GLN A 87 5.75 -22.66 4.83
CA GLN A 87 4.60 -22.61 3.94
C GLN A 87 4.23 -21.18 3.57
N LYS A 88 4.33 -20.23 4.50
CA LYS A 88 4.14 -18.80 4.17
C LYS A 88 5.25 -18.31 3.25
N GLU A 89 6.51 -18.62 3.55
CA GLU A 89 7.66 -18.24 2.73
C GLU A 89 7.51 -18.75 1.30
N THR A 90 7.07 -20.00 1.08
CA THR A 90 6.85 -20.52 -0.28
C THR A 90 5.73 -19.79 -1.04
N GLN A 91 4.76 -19.18 -0.35
CA GLN A 91 3.72 -18.36 -0.98
C GLN A 91 4.30 -17.02 -1.45
N ASP A 92 5.11 -16.37 -0.63
CA ASP A 92 5.79 -15.13 -1.02
C ASP A 92 6.78 -15.39 -2.17
N GLU A 93 7.54 -16.49 -2.08
CA GLU A 93 8.41 -16.93 -3.16
C GLU A 93 7.65 -17.15 -4.47
N TYR A 94 6.40 -17.62 -4.44
CA TYR A 94 5.60 -17.76 -5.65
C TYR A 94 5.35 -16.42 -6.34
N GLY A 95 5.08 -15.36 -5.56
CA GLY A 95 4.92 -14.00 -6.07
C GLY A 95 6.14 -13.51 -6.84
N THR A 96 7.34 -13.62 -6.27
CA THR A 96 8.58 -13.22 -6.96
C THR A 96 8.93 -14.10 -8.16
N ARG A 97 8.68 -15.41 -8.08
CA ARG A 97 9.15 -16.40 -9.05
C ARG A 97 8.22 -16.57 -10.25
N VAL A 98 6.91 -16.48 -10.01
CA VAL A 98 5.87 -16.80 -11.00
C VAL A 98 4.89 -15.64 -11.15
N GLY A 99 4.36 -15.11 -10.04
CA GLY A 99 3.31 -14.09 -10.05
C GLY A 99 3.72 -12.78 -10.72
N ARG A 100 4.95 -12.30 -10.48
CA ARG A 100 5.49 -11.07 -11.07
C ARG A 100 5.73 -11.20 -12.57
N LEU A 101 5.98 -12.40 -13.08
CA LEU A 101 6.23 -12.59 -14.51
C LEU A 101 4.93 -12.33 -15.27
N ALA A 102 4.77 -11.10 -15.77
CA ALA A 102 4.01 -10.88 -16.98
C ALA A 102 4.66 -11.78 -18.03
N SER A 103 3.96 -12.81 -18.49
CA SER A 103 4.35 -13.64 -19.61
C SER A 103 4.53 -12.76 -20.86
N GLY A 104 5.72 -12.19 -20.98
CA GLY A 104 6.14 -11.24 -22.02
C GLY A 104 7.59 -11.47 -22.47
N ALA A 105 8.28 -12.46 -21.89
CA ALA A 105 9.24 -13.23 -22.67
C ALA A 105 8.46 -14.27 -23.50
N LEU A 106 7.70 -13.77 -24.48
CA LEU A 106 7.35 -14.57 -25.64
C LEU A 106 8.65 -14.75 -26.45
N PRO A 107 9.00 -15.95 -26.95
CA PRO A 107 9.90 -16.06 -28.09
C PRO A 107 9.32 -15.33 -29.32
#